data_AF-A0A452Z8X1-F1
#
_entry.id   AF-A0A452Z8X1-F1
#
_cell.length_a   1.000
_cell.length_b   1.000
_cell.length_c   1.000
_cell.angle_alpha   90.00
_cell.angle_beta   90.00
_cell.angle_gamma   90.00
#
_symmetry.space_group_name_H-M   'P 1'
#
loop_
_entity.id
_entity.type
_entity.pdbx_description
1 polymer ?
#
loop_
_entity_poly.entity_id
_entity_poly.type
_entity_poly.pdbx_seq_one_letter_code
_entity_poly.pdbx_strand_id
1 'polypeptide(L)'
;GLRRDEETLQPSVYLNNLPEKIPEGTRVLVIDPMLATGGTIVAAIDLLVDRGVTSKQIKVVSAVAAPPALQKLSNKFPGLHVYAGMIDSEVDERGYIVPGLGDAGDRSFNT
;
A
#
# COMPACT_ATOMS: atom_id res chain seq x y z
N GLY A 1 -1.57 8.27 8.25
CA GLY A 1 -1.55 7.01 8.99
C GLY A 1 -2.81 6.24 8.69
N LEU A 2 -2.65 5.04 8.14
CA LEU A 2 -3.72 4.07 7.98
C LEU A 2 -3.36 2.85 8.83
N ARG A 3 -4.36 2.22 9.45
CA ARG A 3 -4.21 0.97 10.18
C ARG A 3 -5.08 -0.10 9.51
N ARG A 4 -4.55 -1.32 9.41
CA ARG A 4 -5.33 -2.49 9.00
C ARG A 4 -5.96 -3.11 10.25
N ASP A 5 -7.26 -3.35 10.21
CA ASP A 5 -7.94 -4.15 11.21
C ASP A 5 -7.57 -5.64 11.02
N GLU A 6 -7.21 -6.33 12.09
CA GLU A 6 -6.65 -7.68 12.01
C GLU A 6 -7.70 -8.76 11.72
N GLU A 7 -8.95 -8.52 12.09
CA GLU A 7 -10.04 -9.49 11.90
C GLU A 7 -10.68 -9.32 10.52
N THR A 8 -10.98 -8.09 10.13
CA THR A 8 -11.70 -7.76 8.88
C THR A 8 -10.77 -7.51 7.71
N LEU A 9 -9.48 -7.31 7.96
CA LEU A 9 -8.45 -6.92 6.99
C LEU A 9 -8.76 -5.59 6.25
N GLN A 10 -9.69 -4.79 6.77
CA GLN A 10 -10.07 -3.51 6.19
C GLN A 10 -9.17 -2.37 6.71
N PRO A 11 -8.87 -1.37 5.87
CA PRO A 11 -8.12 -0.20 6.29
C PRO A 11 -9.00 0.85 6.96
N SER A 12 -8.47 1.52 7.99
CA SER A 12 -9.05 2.73 8.59
C SER A 12 -8.02 3.85 8.67
N VAL A 13 -8.46 5.09 8.44
CA VAL A 13 -7.61 6.28 8.51
C VAL A 13 -7.64 6.82 9.94
N TYR A 14 -6.51 6.82 10.64
CA TYR A 14 -6.41 7.38 11.99
C TYR A 14 -5.71 8.75 12.04
N LEU A 15 -4.95 9.10 10.99
CA LEU A 15 -4.29 10.41 10.87
C LEU A 15 -4.18 10.77 9.39
N ASN A 16 -4.68 11.94 8.99
CA ASN A 16 -4.49 12.45 7.64
C ASN A 16 -4.03 13.91 7.71
N ASN A 17 -2.78 14.14 7.33
CA ASN A 17 -2.19 15.48 7.28
C ASN A 17 -1.73 15.83 5.85
N LEU A 18 -2.36 15.23 4.84
CA LEU A 18 -2.15 15.59 3.45
C LEU A 18 -2.85 16.93 3.14
N PRO A 19 -2.30 17.75 2.24
CA PRO A 19 -2.99 18.95 1.79
C PRO A 19 -4.35 18.60 1.16
N GLU A 20 -5.28 19.55 1.17
CA GLU A 20 -6.60 19.37 0.55
C GLU A 20 -6.50 19.10 -0.95
N LYS A 21 -5.51 19.70 -1.61
CA LYS A 21 -5.18 19.45 -3.01
C LYS A 21 -3.67 19.29 -3.16
N ILE A 22 -3.27 18.36 -4.02
CA ILE A 22 -1.87 18.18 -4.39
C ILE A 22 -1.63 18.97 -5.69
N PRO A 23 -0.58 19.81 -5.76
CA PRO A 23 -0.30 20.60 -6.95
C PRO A 23 -0.15 19.74 -8.21
N GLU A 24 -0.68 20.22 -9.34
CA GLU A 24 -0.59 19.55 -10.62
C GLU A 24 0.87 19.27 -11.01
N GLY A 25 1.12 18.11 -11.63
CA GLY A 25 2.47 17.67 -12.00
C GLY A 25 3.33 17.14 -10.84
N THR A 26 2.85 17.22 -9.59
CA THR A 26 3.56 16.63 -8.43
C THR A 26 3.68 15.11 -8.60
N ARG A 27 4.87 14.57 -8.35
CA ARG A 27 5.10 13.12 -8.25
C ARG A 27 4.99 12.69 -6.79
N VAL A 28 4.25 11.62 -6.54
CA VAL A 28 3.98 11.12 -5.18
C VAL A 28 4.62 9.76 -5.01
N LEU A 29 5.40 9.59 -3.93
CA LEU A 29 5.91 8.29 -3.51
C LEU A 29 5.05 7.81 -2.34
N VAL A 30 4.46 6.64 -2.49
CA VAL A 30 3.76 5.95 -1.40
C VAL A 30 4.65 4.82 -0.92
N ILE A 31 5.09 4.92 0.34
CA ILE A 31 6.02 3.96 0.95
C ILE A 31 5.23 3.07 1.89
N ASP A 32 5.22 1.78 1.62
CA ASP A 32 4.60 0.76 2.45
C ASP A 32 5.50 -0.49 2.45
N PRO A 33 6.08 -0.90 3.59
CA PRO A 33 7.03 -2.01 3.62
C PRO A 33 6.44 -3.33 3.12
N MET A 34 5.13 -3.55 3.22
CA MET A 34 4.50 -4.83 2.89
C MET A 34 3.19 -4.68 2.10
N LEU A 35 3.19 -5.12 0.84
CA LEU A 35 1.99 -5.17 0.01
C LEU A 35 1.37 -6.58 0.03
N ALA A 36 0.62 -6.91 1.09
CA ALA A 36 0.01 -8.22 1.29
C ALA A 36 -1.33 -8.37 0.53
N THR A 37 -2.45 -8.09 1.21
CA THR A 37 -3.79 -8.18 0.61
C THR A 37 -4.13 -6.98 -0.28
N GLY A 38 -3.35 -5.91 -0.20
CA GLY A 38 -3.53 -4.68 -0.99
C GLY A 38 -4.57 -3.69 -0.46
N GLY A 39 -5.29 -4.00 0.62
CA GLY A 39 -6.38 -3.14 1.13
C GLY A 39 -5.90 -1.73 1.51
N THR A 40 -4.86 -1.66 2.36
CA THR A 40 -4.30 -0.39 2.86
C THR A 40 -3.74 0.48 1.74
N ILE A 41 -2.93 -0.09 0.84
CA ILE A 41 -2.33 0.66 -0.26
C ILE A 41 -3.38 1.18 -1.25
N VAL A 42 -4.44 0.41 -1.50
CA VAL A 42 -5.56 0.86 -2.34
C VAL A 42 -6.24 2.07 -1.72
N ALA A 43 -6.59 2.00 -0.43
CA ALA A 43 -7.22 3.11 0.28
C ALA A 43 -6.30 4.36 0.32
N ALA A 44 -4.99 4.17 0.48
CA ALA A 44 -4.04 5.27 0.45
C ALA A 44 -3.97 5.95 -0.93
N ILE A 45 -4.00 5.17 -2.02
CA ILE A 45 -4.01 5.71 -3.39
C ILE A 45 -5.34 6.41 -3.69
N ASP A 46 -6.49 5.86 -3.29
CA ASP A 46 -7.78 6.53 -3.46
C ASP A 46 -7.77 7.93 -2.81
N LEU A 47 -7.24 8.06 -1.58
CA LEU A 47 -7.11 9.35 -0.91
C LEU A 47 -6.25 10.37 -1.68
N LEU A 48 -5.24 9.90 -2.44
CA LEU A 48 -4.41 10.75 -3.29
C LEU A 48 -5.14 11.13 -4.58
N VAL A 49 -5.87 10.18 -5.17
CA VAL A 49 -6.70 10.43 -6.36
C VAL A 49 -7.79 11.46 -6.07
N ASP A 50 -8.46 11.34 -4.92
CA ASP A 50 -9.45 12.32 -4.44
C ASP A 50 -8.86 13.74 -4.28
N ARG A 51 -7.54 13.85 -4.12
CA ARG A 51 -6.79 15.11 -4.00
C ARG A 51 -6.22 15.63 -5.31
N GLY A 52 -6.61 15.01 -6.43
CA GLY A 52 -6.24 15.42 -7.78
C GLY A 52 -4.96 14.76 -8.33
N VAL A 53 -4.44 13.70 -7.69
CA VAL A 53 -3.26 12.97 -8.20
C VAL A 53 -3.70 11.85 -9.12
N THR A 54 -3.13 11.77 -10.32
CA THR A 54 -3.39 10.63 -11.22
C THR A 54 -2.54 9.41 -10.84
N SER A 55 -3.00 8.19 -11.14
CA SER A 55 -2.24 6.96 -10.90
C SER A 55 -0.84 6.97 -11.50
N LYS A 56 -0.64 7.62 -12.65
CA LYS A 56 0.65 7.78 -13.34
C LYS A 56 1.65 8.65 -12.60
N GLN A 57 1.18 9.55 -11.73
CA GLN A 57 2.04 10.39 -10.89
C GLN A 57 2.49 9.67 -9.62
N ILE A 58 1.84 8.55 -9.28
CA ILE A 58 2.10 7.79 -8.06
C ILE A 58 3.11 6.68 -8.38
N LYS A 59 4.08 6.52 -7.49
CA LYS A 59 4.94 5.34 -7.44
C LYS A 59 4.83 4.71 -6.07
N VAL A 60 4.53 3.42 -6.02
CA VAL A 60 4.53 2.66 -4.77
C VAL A 60 5.90 2.03 -4.60
N VAL A 61 6.47 2.13 -3.41
CA VAL A 61 7.75 1.50 -3.06
C VAL A 61 7.55 0.60 -1.86
N SER A 62 7.99 -0.65 -1.97
CA SER A 62 7.81 -1.68 -0.95
C SER A 62 9.03 -2.58 -0.83
N ALA A 63 9.25 -3.14 0.37
CA ALA A 63 10.27 -4.15 0.56
C ALA A 63 9.80 -5.49 -0.03
N VAL A 64 8.59 -5.92 0.32
CA VAL A 64 7.99 -7.18 -0.13
C VAL A 64 6.55 -6.97 -0.59
N ALA A 65 6.19 -7.62 -1.70
CA ALA A 65 4.82 -7.64 -2.22
C ALA A 65 4.36 -9.07 -2.49
N ALA A 66 3.04 -9.27 -2.54
CA ALA A 66 2.43 -10.52 -2.93
C ALA A 66 1.45 -10.33 -4.11
N PRO A 67 1.18 -11.38 -4.92
CA PRO A 67 0.29 -11.30 -6.07
C PRO A 67 -1.10 -10.68 -5.79
N PRO A 68 -1.78 -10.95 -4.65
CA PRO A 68 -3.09 -10.36 -4.38
C PRO A 68 -3.09 -8.83 -4.37
N ALA A 69 -2.08 -8.18 -3.76
CA ALA A 69 -1.96 -6.73 -3.79
C ALA A 69 -1.65 -6.20 -5.18
N LEU A 70 -0.70 -6.83 -5.89
CA LEU A 70 -0.27 -6.39 -7.21
C LEU A 70 -1.40 -6.47 -8.24
N GLN A 71 -2.20 -7.54 -8.20
CA GLN A 71 -3.36 -7.69 -9.08
C GLN A 71 -4.44 -6.64 -8.79
N LYS A 72 -4.75 -6.40 -7.51
CA LYS A 72 -5.71 -5.33 -7.12
C LYS A 72 -5.25 -3.96 -7.60
N LEU A 73 -3.99 -3.63 -7.40
CA LEU A 73 -3.40 -2.37 -7.84
C LEU A 73 -3.41 -2.24 -9.38
N SER A 74 -3.03 -3.30 -10.09
CA SER A 74 -3.02 -3.32 -11.56
C SER A 74 -4.41 -3.13 -12.14
N ASN A 75 -5.42 -3.80 -11.58
CA ASN A 75 -6.81 -3.71 -12.02
C ASN A 75 -7.42 -2.34 -11.72
N LYS A 76 -7.20 -1.80 -10.52
CA LYS A 76 -7.85 -0.56 -10.06
C LYS A 76 -7.14 0.70 -10.56
N PHE A 77 -5.82 0.66 -10.68
CA PHE A 77 -5.00 1.82 -11.05
C PHE A 77 -4.11 1.51 -12.27
N PRO A 78 -4.68 1.39 -13.48
CA PRO A 78 -3.89 1.17 -14.68
C PRO A 78 -2.78 2.21 -14.85
N GLY A 79 -1.57 1.73 -15.16
CA GLY A 79 -0.38 2.57 -15.32
C GLY A 79 0.32 2.99 -14.03
N LEU A 80 -0.12 2.50 -12.85
CA LEU A 80 0.61 2.65 -11.59
C LEU A 80 1.92 1.82 -11.64
N HIS A 81 3.02 2.40 -11.16
CA HIS A 81 4.28 1.68 -11.02
C HIS A 81 4.50 1.26 -9.56
N VAL A 82 4.75 -0.02 -9.35
CA VAL A 82 5.13 -0.60 -8.06
C VAL A 82 6.58 -1.07 -8.14
N TYR A 83 7.41 -0.59 -7.22
CA TYR A 83 8.79 -1.02 -7.04
C TYR A 83 8.86 -1.86 -5.77
N ALA A 84 9.02 -3.17 -5.92
CA ALA A 84 9.15 -4.11 -4.81
C ALA A 84 10.56 -4.72 -4.81
N GLY A 85 11.19 -4.80 -3.64
CA GLY A 85 12.49 -5.48 -3.49
C GLY A 85 12.40 -6.99 -3.72
N MET A 86 11.27 -7.58 -3.33
CA MET A 86 10.93 -8.98 -3.56
C MET A 86 9.43 -9.15 -3.78
N ILE A 87 9.07 -10.21 -4.52
CA ILE A 87 7.69 -10.64 -4.69
C ILE A 87 7.61 -12.09 -4.20
N ASP A 88 6.85 -12.31 -3.15
CA ASP A 88 6.65 -13.63 -2.55
C ASP A 88 5.35 -14.27 -3.01
N SER A 89 5.26 -15.58 -2.83
CA SER A 89 4.31 -16.46 -3.51
C SER A 89 2.85 -16.14 -3.18
N GLU A 90 2.54 -15.98 -1.90
CA GLU A 90 1.17 -16.00 -1.43
C GLU A 90 0.93 -15.16 -0.17
N VAL A 91 -0.34 -15.03 0.17
CA VAL A 91 -0.80 -14.46 1.43
C VAL A 91 -1.60 -15.54 2.14
N ASP A 92 -1.28 -15.83 3.39
CA ASP A 92 -1.98 -16.84 4.19
C ASP A 92 -3.38 -16.37 4.66
N GLU A 93 -4.09 -17.26 5.36
CA GLU A 93 -5.44 -16.98 5.89
C GLU A 93 -5.46 -15.84 6.91
N ARG A 94 -4.32 -15.52 7.52
CA ARG A 94 -4.16 -14.42 8.49
C ARG A 94 -3.75 -13.11 7.82
N GLY A 95 -3.59 -13.09 6.50
CA GLY A 95 -3.22 -11.90 5.76
C GLY A 95 -1.73 -11.56 5.80
N TYR A 96 -0.86 -12.52 6.14
CA TYR A 96 0.60 -12.40 6.08
C TYR A 96 1.15 -12.91 4.76
N ILE A 97 2.21 -12.26 4.26
CA ILE A 97 2.94 -12.72 3.08
C ILE A 97 3.80 -13.93 3.48
N VAL A 98 3.83 -14.97 2.64
CA VAL A 98 4.61 -16.19 2.88
C VAL A 98 5.54 -16.47 1.69
N PRO A 99 6.87 -16.67 1.91
CA PRO A 99 7.57 -16.72 3.21
C PRO A 99 7.60 -15.41 4.00
N GLY A 100 7.62 -14.26 3.32
CA GLY A 100 7.49 -12.93 3.89
C GLY A 100 8.61 -12.54 4.86
N LEU A 101 8.30 -11.54 5.69
CA LEU A 101 9.24 -10.99 6.68
C LEU A 101 8.64 -10.86 8.09
N GLY A 102 7.50 -11.50 8.36
CA GLY A 102 6.74 -11.30 9.58
C GLY A 102 6.08 -9.92 9.63
N ASP A 103 5.92 -9.34 10.82
CA ASP A 103 5.41 -7.97 10.96
C ASP A 103 6.53 -6.94 10.77
N ALA A 104 6.46 -6.14 9.71
CA ALA A 104 7.46 -5.10 9.42
C ALA A 104 7.48 -4.00 10.49
N GLY A 105 6.32 -3.63 11.04
CA GLY A 105 6.17 -2.56 12.01
C GLY A 105 6.82 -2.96 13.32
N ASP A 106 6.42 -4.09 13.87
CA ASP A 106 6.95 -4.59 15.14
C ASP A 106 8.45 -4.82 15.07
N ARG A 107 8.95 -5.36 13.95
CA ARG A 107 10.40 -5.54 13.75
C ARG A 107 11.17 -4.23 13.61
N SER A 108 10.56 -3.18 13.06
CA SER A 108 11.21 -1.87 12.86
C SER A 108 11.22 -1.03 14.12
N PHE A 109 10.14 -1.11 14.92
CA PHE A 109 9.95 -0.30 16.13
C PHE A 109 10.21 -1.07 17.42
N ASN A 110 10.47 -2.38 17.33
CA ASN A 110 10.75 -3.27 18.44
C ASN A 110 9.59 -3.30 19.48
N THR A 111 8.39 -3.57 18.99
CA THR A 111 7.12 -3.67 19.75
C THR A 111 6.55 -5.07 19.79
#